data_AF-A0A519TTW5-F1
#
_entry.id   AF-A0A519TTW5-F1
#
_cell.length_a   1.000
_cell.length_b   1.000
_cell.length_c   1.000
_cell.angle_alpha   90.00
_cell.angle_beta   90.00
_cell.angle_gamma   90.00
#
_symmetry.space_group_name_H-M   'P 1'
#
loop_
_entity.id
_entity.type
_entity.pdbx_description
1 polymer ?
#
loop_
_entity_poly.entity_id
_entity_poly.type
_entity_poly.pdbx_seq_one_letter_code
_entity_poly.pdbx_strand_id
1 'polypeptide(L)'
;MRIRQIKPNNIDYEYEIEYSQGTILFGLIFGFFLTIGGIFLALWIKSWIGALWPFFGVLSVYRAIKHFRQQGPQLKIGKQGVWTKKTGFMSWAKVTALIKTEVNYRSVTTRIIIINRINKLELASFRVDDLAIDAYSLRTYIDRFSPK
;
A
#
# COMPACT_ATOMS: atom_id res chain seq x y z
N MET A 1 -3.08 19.67 34.88
CA MET A 1 -2.24 18.98 33.88
C MET A 1 -2.46 19.67 32.53
N ARG A 2 -1.55 20.56 32.07
CA ARG A 2 -1.71 21.26 30.78
C ARG A 2 -1.35 20.30 29.66
N ILE A 3 -2.34 19.80 28.95
CA ILE A 3 -2.14 19.13 27.66
C ILE A 3 -1.65 20.22 26.70
N ARG A 4 -0.33 20.28 26.46
CA ARG A 4 0.22 21.13 25.40
C ARG A 4 -0.36 20.60 24.09
N GLN A 5 -1.30 21.35 23.51
CA GLN A 5 -1.63 21.17 22.10
C GLN A 5 -0.36 21.49 21.32
N ILE A 6 0.33 20.45 20.87
CA ILE A 6 1.42 20.58 19.92
C ILE A 6 0.73 21.06 18.64
N LYS A 7 0.78 22.39 18.42
CA LYS A 7 0.38 23.02 17.16
C LYS A 7 1.02 22.17 16.05
N PRO A 8 0.26 21.67 15.06
CA PRO A 8 0.86 20.90 13.98
C PRO A 8 1.90 21.81 13.35
N ASN A 9 3.17 21.50 13.57
CA ASN A 9 4.24 22.06 12.77
C ASN A 9 3.81 21.74 11.34
N ASN A 10 3.65 22.75 10.49
CA ASN A 10 3.27 22.53 9.11
C ASN A 10 4.46 21.83 8.45
N ILE A 11 4.50 20.50 8.56
CA ILE A 11 5.54 19.68 7.95
C ILE A 11 5.23 19.75 6.47
N ASP A 12 6.07 20.47 5.75
CA ASP A 12 5.92 20.66 4.32
C ASP A 12 6.25 19.32 3.64
N TYR A 13 5.20 18.60 3.25
CA TYR A 13 5.32 17.35 2.51
C TYR A 13 5.38 17.69 1.02
N GLU A 14 6.48 17.33 0.37
CA GLU A 14 6.65 17.59 -1.06
C GLU A 14 5.88 16.56 -1.91
N TYR A 15 5.75 15.33 -1.39
CA TYR A 15 5.09 14.24 -2.10
C TYR A 15 4.05 13.57 -1.23
N GLU A 16 2.83 13.48 -1.74
CA GLU A 16 1.73 12.74 -1.15
C GLU A 16 1.37 11.58 -2.08
N ILE A 17 1.53 10.36 -1.59
CA ILE A 17 1.35 9.13 -2.36
C ILE A 17 0.11 8.42 -1.84
N GLU A 18 -0.88 8.30 -2.71
CA GLU A 18 -2.15 7.61 -2.46
C GLU A 18 -2.13 6.17 -2.99
N TYR A 19 -3.21 5.43 -2.74
CA TYR A 19 -3.42 4.16 -3.41
C TYR A 19 -3.70 4.38 -4.92
N SER A 20 -3.17 3.48 -5.75
CA SER A 20 -3.44 3.48 -7.19
C SER A 20 -4.91 3.20 -7.47
N GLN A 21 -5.59 4.19 -8.05
CA GLN A 21 -6.99 4.04 -8.49
C GLN A 21 -7.12 2.95 -9.57
N GLY A 22 -6.08 2.76 -10.39
CA GLY A 22 -6.03 1.69 -11.38
C GLY A 22 -6.04 0.30 -10.74
N THR A 23 -5.26 0.11 -9.67
CA THR A 23 -5.23 -1.17 -8.93
C THR A 23 -6.58 -1.45 -8.25
N ILE A 24 -7.22 -0.41 -7.70
CA ILE A 24 -8.57 -0.52 -7.11
C ILE A 24 -9.60 -0.90 -8.18
N LEU A 25 -9.60 -0.21 -9.32
CA LEU A 25 -10.54 -0.44 -10.42
C LEU A 25 -10.36 -1.85 -11.01
N PHE A 26 -9.11 -2.26 -11.24
CA PHE A 26 -8.82 -3.61 -11.71
C PHE A 26 -9.33 -4.67 -10.72
N GLY A 27 -9.10 -4.47 -9.41
CA GLY A 27 -9.59 -5.38 -8.37
C GLY A 27 -11.13 -5.50 -8.33
N LEU A 28 -11.85 -4.41 -8.60
CA LEU A 28 -13.32 -4.39 -8.72
C LEU A 28 -13.78 -5.15 -9.98
N ILE A 29 -13.24 -4.80 -11.15
CA ILE A 29 -13.63 -5.40 -12.43
C ILE A 29 -13.32 -6.90 -12.41
N PHE A 30 -12.07 -7.25 -12.08
CA PHE A 30 -11.63 -8.64 -12.01
C PHE A 30 -12.45 -9.43 -11.00
N GLY A 31 -12.68 -8.86 -9.81
CA GLY A 31 -13.50 -9.49 -8.78
C GLY A 31 -14.94 -9.75 -9.25
N PHE A 32 -15.57 -8.77 -9.91
CA PHE A 32 -16.93 -8.89 -10.43
C PHE A 32 -17.05 -9.99 -11.51
N PHE A 33 -16.16 -10.00 -12.50
CA PHE A 33 -16.13 -11.03 -13.54
C PHE A 33 -15.86 -12.41 -12.95
N LEU A 34 -14.97 -12.51 -11.98
CA LEU A 34 -14.64 -13.78 -11.34
C LEU A 34 -15.79 -14.28 -10.45
N THR A 35 -16.59 -13.38 -9.85
CA THR A 35 -17.82 -13.76 -9.15
C THR A 35 -18.89 -14.27 -10.10
N ILE A 36 -19.25 -13.51 -11.14
CA ILE A 36 -20.31 -13.91 -12.07
C ILE A 36 -19.89 -15.14 -12.88
N GLY A 37 -18.69 -15.12 -13.45
CA GLY A 37 -18.13 -16.24 -14.19
C GLY A 37 -17.98 -17.48 -13.30
N GLY A 38 -17.55 -17.30 -12.05
CA GLY A 38 -17.46 -18.38 -11.07
C GLY A 38 -18.81 -19.02 -10.72
N ILE A 39 -19.87 -18.22 -10.52
CA ILE A 39 -21.23 -18.73 -10.31
C ILE A 39 -21.68 -19.53 -11.53
N PHE A 40 -21.51 -18.99 -12.73
CA PHE A 40 -21.86 -19.67 -13.97
C PHE A 40 -21.11 -21.02 -14.10
N LEU A 41 -19.80 -21.03 -13.84
CA LEU A 41 -18.99 -22.24 -13.87
C LEU A 41 -19.41 -23.26 -12.82
N ALA A 42 -19.76 -22.81 -11.61
CA ALA A 42 -20.22 -23.68 -10.53
C ALA A 42 -21.54 -24.40 -10.90
N LEU A 43 -22.47 -23.67 -11.50
CA LEU A 43 -23.74 -24.21 -11.98
C LEU A 43 -23.54 -25.17 -13.17
N TRP A 44 -22.61 -24.85 -14.08
CA TRP A 44 -22.33 -25.67 -15.26
C TRP A 44 -21.63 -26.99 -14.91
N ILE A 45 -20.55 -26.93 -14.14
CA ILE A 45 -19.72 -28.09 -13.79
C ILE A 45 -20.39 -28.93 -12.70
N LYS A 46 -21.36 -28.37 -11.96
CA LYS A 46 -22.05 -29.00 -10.82
C LYS A 46 -21.07 -29.55 -9.77
N SER A 47 -19.91 -28.90 -9.65
CA SER A 47 -18.87 -29.25 -8.69
C SER A 47 -18.80 -28.21 -7.60
N TRP A 48 -18.66 -28.66 -6.36
CA TRP A 48 -18.49 -27.79 -5.19
C TRP A 48 -17.20 -26.95 -5.30
N ILE A 49 -16.17 -27.44 -6.02
CA ILE A 49 -14.94 -26.69 -6.30
C ILE A 49 -15.25 -25.43 -7.12
N GLY A 50 -16.29 -25.48 -7.96
CA GLY A 50 -16.78 -24.33 -8.70
C GLY A 50 -17.17 -23.17 -7.80
N ALA A 51 -17.64 -23.44 -6.58
CA ALA A 51 -18.03 -22.42 -5.61
C ALA A 51 -16.84 -21.65 -4.98
N LEU A 52 -15.60 -22.15 -5.15
CA LEU A 52 -14.40 -21.41 -4.72
C LEU A 52 -14.15 -20.17 -5.58
N TRP A 53 -14.45 -20.23 -6.88
CA TRP A 53 -14.28 -19.09 -7.78
C TRP A 53 -15.07 -17.87 -7.30
N PRO A 54 -16.40 -17.94 -7.09
CA PRO A 54 -17.13 -16.76 -6.64
C PRO A 54 -16.68 -16.26 -5.26
N PHE A 55 -16.22 -17.15 -4.38
CA PHE A 55 -15.61 -16.74 -3.11
C PHE A 55 -14.36 -15.86 -3.31
N PHE A 56 -13.44 -16.25 -4.19
CA PHE A 56 -12.27 -15.42 -4.52
C PHE A 56 -12.67 -14.08 -5.17
N GLY A 57 -13.72 -14.07 -5.99
CA GLY A 57 -14.22 -12.86 -6.63
C GLY A 57 -14.74 -11.86 -5.59
N VAL A 58 -15.56 -12.34 -4.66
CA VAL A 58 -16.08 -11.53 -3.54
C VAL A 58 -14.94 -10.99 -2.66
N LEU A 59 -13.92 -11.82 -2.38
CA LEU A 59 -12.75 -11.39 -1.61
C LEU A 59 -11.98 -10.26 -2.33
N SER A 60 -11.84 -10.34 -3.66
CA SER A 60 -11.18 -9.31 -4.47
C SER A 60 -11.96 -7.99 -4.43
N VAL A 61 -13.28 -8.05 -4.64
CA VAL A 61 -14.16 -6.88 -4.55
C VAL A 61 -14.10 -6.25 -3.16
N TYR A 62 -14.17 -7.07 -2.10
CA TYR A 62 -14.08 -6.60 -0.73
C TYR A 62 -12.76 -5.86 -0.45
N ARG A 63 -11.63 -6.40 -0.92
CA ARG A 63 -10.32 -5.72 -0.81
C ARG A 63 -10.32 -4.38 -1.55
N ALA A 64 -10.83 -4.35 -2.79
CA ALA A 64 -10.88 -3.12 -3.57
C ALA A 64 -11.76 -2.05 -2.91
N ILE A 65 -12.94 -2.42 -2.39
CA ILE A 65 -13.81 -1.52 -1.61
C ILE A 65 -13.10 -1.02 -0.36
N LYS A 66 -12.38 -1.89 0.35
CA LYS A 66 -11.60 -1.50 1.53
C LYS A 66 -10.55 -0.45 1.19
N HIS A 67 -9.83 -0.60 0.08
CA HIS A 67 -8.86 0.39 -0.38
C HIS A 67 -9.53 1.68 -0.85
N PHE A 68 -10.65 1.59 -1.55
CA PHE A 68 -11.44 2.76 -1.98
C PHE A 68 -11.93 3.60 -0.79
N ARG A 69 -12.34 2.96 0.31
CA ARG A 69 -12.74 3.64 1.55
C ARG A 69 -11.57 4.32 2.27
N GLN A 70 -10.34 3.91 2.01
CA GLN A 70 -9.15 4.52 2.61
C GLN A 70 -8.69 5.72 1.80
N GLN A 71 -9.59 6.70 1.61
CA GLN A 71 -9.30 7.93 0.90
C GLN A 71 -8.14 8.70 1.54
N GLY A 72 -7.32 9.30 0.69
CA GLY A 72 -6.17 10.11 1.06
C GLY A 72 -4.81 9.40 1.04
N PRO A 73 -3.75 10.16 1.32
CA PRO A 73 -2.37 9.70 1.21
C PRO A 73 -2.06 8.61 2.23
N GLN A 74 -1.36 7.58 1.76
CA GLN A 74 -0.86 6.49 2.59
C GLN A 74 0.57 6.74 3.06
N LEU A 75 1.31 7.46 2.23
CA LEU A 75 2.71 7.78 2.41
C LEU A 75 2.90 9.24 2.01
N LYS A 76 3.50 10.04 2.89
CA LYS A 76 3.97 11.38 2.54
C LYS A 76 5.47 11.47 2.77
N ILE A 77 6.19 12.08 1.84
CA ILE A 77 7.63 12.22 1.87
C ILE A 77 7.95 13.72 1.87
N GLY A 78 8.78 14.15 2.82
CA GLY A 78 9.30 15.52 2.87
C GLY A 78 10.73 15.55 3.38
N LYS A 79 11.34 16.74 3.39
CA LYS A 79 12.74 16.94 3.81
C LYS A 79 13.01 16.52 5.25
N GLN A 80 12.02 16.66 6.13
CA GLN A 80 12.17 16.41 7.57
C GLN A 80 11.95 14.94 7.96
N GLY A 81 11.27 14.18 7.10
CA GLY A 81 10.89 12.82 7.40
C GLY A 81 9.87 12.23 6.44
N VAL A 82 9.36 11.07 6.84
CA VAL A 82 8.29 10.34 6.16
C VAL A 82 7.10 10.25 7.09
N TRP A 83 5.90 10.48 6.57
CA TRP A 83 4.66 10.22 7.27
C TRP A 83 3.97 9.02 6.64
N THR A 84 3.39 8.16 7.48
CA THR A 84 2.50 7.11 6.99
C THR A 84 1.20 7.09 7.76
N LYS A 85 0.15 6.56 7.13
CA LYS A 85 -1.15 6.37 7.79
C LYS A 85 -1.07 5.43 9.00
N LYS A 86 -0.12 4.49 9.03
CA LYS A 86 0.03 3.50 10.12
C LYS A 86 0.80 4.06 11.32
N THR A 87 1.86 4.84 11.07
CA THR A 87 2.84 5.24 12.09
C THR A 87 2.85 6.73 12.38
N GLY A 88 2.14 7.54 11.59
CA GLY A 88 2.25 8.99 11.63
C GLY A 88 3.59 9.50 11.09
N PHE A 89 3.95 10.73 11.47
CA PHE A 89 5.21 11.36 11.05
C PHE A 89 6.41 10.75 11.78
N MET A 90 7.44 10.43 11.01
CA MET A 90 8.70 9.91 11.50
C MET A 90 9.85 10.68 10.84
N SER A 91 10.72 11.26 11.67
CA SER A 91 11.89 11.98 11.17
C SER A 91 12.91 11.03 10.54
N TRP A 92 13.55 11.46 9.46
CA TRP A 92 14.66 10.74 8.84
C TRP A 92 15.83 10.45 9.79
N ALA A 93 15.98 11.20 10.88
CA ALA A 93 16.96 10.91 11.92
C ALA A 93 16.69 9.60 12.67
N LYS A 94 15.42 9.14 12.70
CA LYS A 94 14.99 7.95 13.43
C LYS A 94 14.65 6.78 12.52
N VAL A 95 14.34 7.05 11.26
CA VAL A 95 13.91 6.02 10.31
C VAL A 95 14.67 6.08 8.99
N THR A 96 14.69 4.95 8.29
CA THR A 96 15.22 4.83 6.93
C THR A 96 14.13 4.16 6.09
N ALA A 97 13.86 4.71 4.92
CA ALA A 97 13.00 4.06 3.94
C ALA A 97 13.88 3.30 2.95
N LEU A 98 13.54 2.04 2.70
CA LEU A 98 14.25 1.17 1.76
C LEU A 98 13.25 0.55 0.79
N ILE A 99 13.63 0.43 -0.48
CA ILE A 99 12.87 -0.33 -1.46
C ILE A 99 13.47 -1.72 -1.53
N LYS A 100 12.68 -2.71 -1.15
CA LYS A 100 13.05 -4.13 -1.21
C LYS A 100 12.25 -4.80 -2.31
N THR A 101 12.95 -5.45 -3.22
CA THR A 101 12.34 -6.32 -4.23
C THR A 101 12.52 -7.77 -3.79
N GLU A 102 11.40 -8.45 -3.55
CA GLU A 102 11.38 -9.86 -3.20
C GLU A 102 11.02 -10.66 -4.46
N VAL A 103 11.90 -11.56 -4.85
CA VAL A 103 11.69 -12.48 -5.98
C VAL A 103 11.23 -13.82 -5.40
N ASN A 104 9.97 -14.16 -5.65
CA ASN A 104 9.42 -15.48 -5.38
C ASN A 104 9.37 -16.31 -6.67
N TYR A 105 9.19 -17.62 -6.53
CA TYR A 105 9.22 -18.61 -7.62
C TYR A 105 8.39 -18.25 -8.89
N ARG A 106 7.38 -17.38 -8.78
CA ARG A 106 6.55 -16.89 -9.91
C ARG A 106 6.17 -15.41 -9.85
N SER A 107 6.73 -14.63 -8.93
CA SER A 107 6.30 -13.24 -8.74
C SER A 107 7.43 -12.39 -8.20
N VAL A 108 7.60 -11.21 -8.79
CA VAL A 108 8.44 -10.14 -8.27
C VAL A 108 7.52 -9.17 -7.53
N THR A 109 7.75 -8.97 -6.24
CA THR A 109 7.01 -7.98 -5.45
C THR A 109 7.98 -6.92 -4.93
N THR A 110 7.76 -5.67 -5.31
CA THR A 110 8.53 -4.54 -4.80
C THR A 110 7.75 -3.86 -3.67
N ARG A 111 8.44 -3.62 -2.55
CA ARG A 111 7.86 -2.98 -1.36
C ARG A 111 8.75 -1.83 -0.91
N ILE A 112 8.12 -0.76 -0.45
CA ILE A 112 8.79 0.22 0.40
C ILE A 112 8.64 -0.23 1.85
N ILE A 113 9.76 -0.27 2.56
CA ILE A 113 9.84 -0.67 3.96
C ILE A 113 10.44 0.51 4.72
N ILE A 114 9.76 0.95 5.77
CA ILE A 114 10.26 1.96 6.68
C ILE A 114 10.76 1.25 7.94
N ILE A 115 12.05 1.40 8.19
CA ILE A 115 12.77 0.72 9.24
C ILE A 115 13.24 1.76 10.26
N ASN A 116 13.17 1.43 11.53
CA ASN A 116 13.79 2.24 12.58
C ASN A 116 15.32 2.05 12.55
N ARG A 117 16.07 3.17 12.53
CA ARG A 117 17.53 3.16 12.43
C ARG A 117 18.22 2.46 13.61
N ILE A 118 17.64 2.54 14.81
CA ILE A 118 18.27 2.07 16.05
C ILE A 118 18.13 0.56 16.18
N ASN A 119 16.91 0.05 16.07
CA ASN A 119 16.59 -1.35 16.35
C ASN A 119 16.38 -2.20 15.08
N LYS A 120 16.49 -1.61 13.89
CA LYS A 120 16.26 -2.25 12.59
C LYS A 120 14.90 -2.93 12.46
N LEU A 121 13.91 -2.53 13.27
CA LEU A 121 12.56 -3.08 13.18
C LEU A 121 11.78 -2.40 12.05
N GLU A 122 11.04 -3.22 11.30
CA GLU A 122 10.07 -2.75 10.31
C GLU A 122 8.89 -2.08 11.03
N LEU A 123 8.70 -0.79 10.75
CA LEU A 123 7.60 0.00 11.31
C LEU A 123 6.38 -0.02 10.37
N ALA A 124 6.62 0.06 9.07
CA ALA A 124 5.59 0.01 8.06
C ALA A 124 6.13 -0.51 6.74
N SER A 125 5.32 -1.29 6.03
CA SER A 125 5.55 -1.65 4.64
C SER A 125 4.32 -1.42 3.78
N PHE A 126 4.59 -1.07 2.53
CA PHE A 126 3.61 -0.88 1.47
C PHE A 126 4.14 -1.53 0.20
N ARG A 127 3.27 -2.22 -0.55
CA ARG A 127 3.61 -2.70 -1.88
C ARG A 127 3.60 -1.52 -2.84
N VAL A 128 4.60 -1.43 -3.70
CA VAL A 128 4.68 -0.35 -4.68
C VAL A 128 3.53 -0.46 -5.69
N ASP A 129 3.13 -1.66 -6.08
CA ASP A 129 1.99 -1.93 -6.98
C ASP A 129 0.65 -1.35 -6.47
N ASP A 130 0.53 -1.17 -5.16
CA ASP A 130 -0.67 -0.61 -4.54
C ASP A 130 -0.62 0.93 -4.54
N LEU A 131 0.55 1.55 -4.69
CA LEU A 131 0.74 3.00 -4.63
C LEU A 131 0.58 3.64 -6.00
N ALA A 132 0.09 4.89 -6.04
CA ALA A 132 -0.04 5.68 -7.26
C ALA A 132 1.32 6.26 -7.75
N ILE A 133 2.40 5.47 -7.65
CA ILE A 133 3.76 5.86 -8.03
C ILE A 133 4.55 4.62 -8.47
N ASP A 134 5.41 4.78 -9.47
CA ASP A 134 6.31 3.71 -9.90
C ASP A 134 7.52 3.55 -8.97
N ALA A 135 8.15 2.37 -9.00
CA ALA A 135 9.28 2.05 -8.12
C ALA A 135 10.51 2.94 -8.36
N TYR A 136 10.72 3.41 -9.59
CA TYR A 136 11.87 4.23 -9.95
C TYR A 136 11.72 5.65 -9.43
N SER A 137 10.55 6.27 -9.62
CA SER A 137 10.22 7.58 -9.05
C SER A 137 10.24 7.54 -7.53
N LEU A 138 9.67 6.49 -6.92
CA LEU A 138 9.71 6.30 -5.48
C LEU A 138 11.14 6.22 -4.94
N ARG A 139 12.01 5.49 -5.65
CA ARG A 139 13.45 5.40 -5.30
C ARG A 139 14.12 6.77 -5.39
N THR A 140 13.87 7.48 -6.48
CA THR A 140 14.43 8.82 -6.71
C THR A 140 14.01 9.78 -5.60
N TYR A 141 12.77 9.71 -5.14
CA TYR A 141 12.28 10.54 -4.04
C TYR A 141 12.90 10.17 -2.70
N ILE A 142 13.01 8.88 -2.38
CA ILE A 142 13.67 8.44 -1.15
C ILE A 142 15.14 8.85 -1.15
N ASP A 143 15.86 8.63 -2.26
CA ASP A 143 17.29 8.96 -2.37
C ASP A 143 17.53 10.47 -2.27
N ARG A 144 16.55 11.30 -2.65
CA ARG A 144 16.61 12.77 -2.55
C ARG A 144 16.49 13.28 -1.11
N PHE A 145 15.69 12.63 -0.26
CA PHE A 145 15.36 13.16 1.07
C PHE A 145 15.88 12.32 2.24
N SER A 146 16.04 11.01 2.06
CA SER A 146 16.57 10.13 3.09
C SER A 146 18.09 10.24 3.12
N PRO A 147 18.69 10.76 4.21
CA PRO A 147 20.13 10.74 4.37
C PRO A 147 20.60 9.28 4.41
N LYS A 148 21.70 8.99 3.69
CA LYS A 148 22.31 7.65 3.65
C LYS A 148 22.78 7.21 5.04
#